data_AF-A0A961FRN4-F1
#
_entry.id   AF-A0A961FRN4-F1
#
_cell.length_a   1.000
_cell.length_b   1.000
_cell.length_c   1.000
_cell.angle_alpha   90.00
_cell.angle_beta   90.00
_cell.angle_gamma   90.00
#
_symmetry.space_group_name_H-M   'P 1'
#
loop_
_entity.id
_entity.type
_entity.pdbx_description
1 polymer ?
#
loop_
_entity_poly.entity_id
_entity_poly.type
_entity_poly.pdbx_seq_one_letter_code
_entity_poly.pdbx_strand_id
1 'polypeptide(L)'
;MAIVQDWKIRSHSHRCCLTDEPFTDGEEFYTCIFIDPRSDGYVRRDYAAKNWPRISRNLDPTPFSFWKSTYEAPVVEEKKEDIGPESAEAMLRRMIDEDDPNTENARYILALMLERKKTLRPVDEKVTEDRKLIFYEHKGTGDVFIVADPELKLDDLSKVQEEVSELLGGPSRKPVAADGDADSNSPEAGVDSGEPQTESEIPMSKGEHSPSELLHALKGQLDELIVQLSLGKAEAIDYVETHKTELSERITRAREALGADDKHAALRTKLDELRVQLALGRMETRDAYQAQREKIQHALDEARGEWHHLEGDLRDELDERSESFKTKLNALALDVGLAKEVAEDELETRKEEFVFQARRLADRFKKSKAKTTEEIESFAGEARESWDDLKDNLRRLFHQ
;
A
#
# COMPACT_ATOMS: atom_id res chain seq x y z
N MET A 1 -22.67 36.14 -6.08
CA MET A 1 -21.84 35.88 -7.27
C MET A 1 -21.72 34.38 -7.40
N ALA A 2 -21.51 33.90 -8.62
CA ALA A 2 -21.68 32.50 -9.01
C ALA A 2 -20.61 31.60 -8.34
N ILE A 3 -20.99 30.39 -7.94
CA ILE A 3 -20.15 29.42 -7.24
C ILE A 3 -19.42 28.65 -8.32
N VAL A 4 -18.18 29.03 -8.64
CA VAL A 4 -17.39 28.45 -9.73
C VAL A 4 -17.39 26.91 -9.65
N GLN A 5 -18.02 26.24 -10.62
CA GLN A 5 -18.37 24.82 -10.65
C GLN A 5 -17.43 23.95 -11.52
N ASP A 6 -16.48 24.54 -12.26
CA ASP A 6 -15.61 23.77 -13.16
C ASP A 6 -14.17 23.71 -12.62
N TRP A 7 -13.89 22.67 -11.85
CA TRP A 7 -12.65 22.50 -11.07
C TRP A 7 -11.51 21.83 -11.86
N LYS A 8 -11.80 21.35 -13.07
CA LYS A 8 -10.84 20.69 -13.98
C LYS A 8 -10.64 21.52 -15.24
N ILE A 9 -9.42 22.01 -15.42
CA ILE A 9 -9.04 22.71 -16.65
C ILE A 9 -8.40 21.70 -17.60
N ARG A 10 -8.81 21.77 -18.88
CA ARG A 10 -8.32 20.89 -19.95
C ARG A 10 -6.78 20.87 -20.06
N SER A 11 -6.28 19.78 -20.64
CA SER A 11 -4.88 19.59 -21.02
C SER A 11 -4.30 20.77 -21.80
N HIS A 12 -2.97 20.87 -21.87
CA HIS A 12 -2.33 21.93 -22.63
C HIS A 12 -2.79 21.92 -24.10
N SER A 13 -2.84 23.10 -24.71
CA SER A 13 -3.01 23.24 -26.14
C SER A 13 -1.69 22.90 -26.83
N HIS A 14 -1.75 22.13 -27.90
CA HIS A 14 -0.59 21.89 -28.76
C HIS A 14 -0.27 23.06 -29.70
N ARG A 15 -1.04 24.15 -29.64
CA ARG A 15 -0.92 25.33 -30.51
C ARG A 15 -1.05 26.62 -29.72
N CYS A 16 -0.31 27.64 -30.14
CA CYS A 16 -0.39 28.99 -29.59
C CYS A 16 -1.75 29.63 -29.89
N CYS A 17 -2.47 30.09 -28.87
CA CYS A 17 -3.79 30.70 -29.01
C CYS A 17 -3.79 31.99 -29.85
N LEU A 18 -2.66 32.70 -29.94
CA LEU A 18 -2.56 33.93 -30.74
C LEU A 18 -2.27 33.67 -32.22
N THR A 19 -1.30 32.79 -32.51
CA THR A 19 -0.76 32.59 -33.87
C THR A 19 -1.29 31.32 -34.54
N ASP A 20 -1.94 30.45 -33.78
CA ASP A 20 -2.33 29.09 -34.18
C ASP A 20 -1.15 28.23 -34.65
N GLU A 21 0.09 28.63 -34.35
CA GLU A 21 1.27 27.82 -34.66
C GLU A 21 1.42 26.68 -33.64
N PRO A 22 1.80 25.46 -34.07
CA PRO A 22 2.06 24.36 -33.17
C PRO A 22 3.31 24.63 -32.32
N PHE A 23 3.28 24.16 -31.07
CA PHE A 23 4.46 24.19 -30.20
C PHE A 23 5.46 23.12 -30.61
N THR A 24 6.74 23.45 -30.48
CA THR A 24 7.86 22.53 -30.67
C THR A 24 8.30 21.91 -29.35
N ASP A 25 8.83 20.69 -29.39
CA ASP A 25 9.32 20.01 -28.18
C ASP A 25 10.39 20.86 -27.46
N GLY A 26 10.24 21.02 -26.15
CA GLY A 26 11.05 21.92 -25.32
C GLY A 26 10.71 23.41 -25.47
N GLU A 27 9.70 23.80 -26.26
CA GLU A 27 9.33 25.21 -26.43
C GLU A 27 8.67 25.77 -25.17
N GLU A 28 9.14 26.92 -24.72
CA GLU A 28 8.53 27.62 -23.60
C GLU A 28 7.25 28.35 -24.01
N PHE A 29 6.21 28.22 -23.20
CA PHE A 29 4.94 28.89 -23.40
C PHE A 29 4.37 29.39 -22.06
N TYR A 30 3.38 30.27 -22.14
CA TYR A 30 2.64 30.76 -20.98
C TYR A 30 1.23 30.18 -21.02
N THR A 31 0.85 29.49 -19.95
CA THR A 31 -0.53 29.09 -19.69
C THR A 31 -1.23 30.21 -18.94
N CYS A 32 -2.42 30.57 -19.41
CA CYS A 32 -3.28 31.59 -18.82
C CYS A 32 -4.65 31.02 -18.56
N ILE A 33 -5.14 31.21 -17.34
CA ILE A 33 -6.47 30.81 -16.89
C ILE A 33 -7.34 32.05 -16.80
N PHE A 34 -8.51 32.03 -17.45
CA PHE A 34 -9.50 33.10 -17.42
C PHE A 34 -10.79 32.58 -16.78
N ILE A 35 -11.52 33.45 -16.11
CA ILE A 35 -12.88 33.16 -15.67
C ILE A 35 -13.77 33.23 -16.93
N ASP A 36 -14.56 32.19 -17.19
CA ASP A 36 -15.53 32.23 -18.27
C ASP A 36 -16.70 33.17 -17.89
N PRO A 37 -17.03 34.20 -18.68
CA PRO A 37 -18.21 35.02 -18.40
C PRO A 37 -19.54 34.30 -18.68
N ARG A 38 -19.51 33.16 -19.40
CA ARG A 38 -20.71 32.44 -19.87
C ARG A 38 -21.00 31.16 -19.09
N SER A 39 -20.00 30.62 -18.40
CA SER A 39 -20.11 29.46 -17.52
C SER A 39 -19.50 29.81 -16.17
N ASP A 40 -19.85 29.08 -15.11
CA ASP A 40 -19.24 29.28 -13.80
C ASP A 40 -17.88 28.54 -13.73
N GLY A 41 -17.02 28.70 -14.74
CA GLY A 41 -15.87 27.83 -14.96
C GLY A 41 -14.61 28.58 -15.40
N TYR A 42 -13.52 27.83 -15.59
CA TYR A 42 -12.23 28.36 -16.02
C TYR A 42 -11.90 27.98 -17.46
N VAL A 43 -11.36 28.93 -18.22
CA VAL A 43 -10.89 28.72 -19.60
C VAL A 43 -9.37 28.87 -19.66
N ARG A 44 -8.70 27.83 -20.18
CA ARG A 44 -7.27 27.86 -20.48
C ARG A 44 -6.99 28.47 -21.84
N ARG A 45 -5.93 29.28 -21.93
CA ARG A 45 -5.29 29.65 -23.19
C ARG A 45 -3.78 29.62 -23.05
N ASP A 46 -3.12 29.04 -24.04
CA ASP A 46 -1.66 28.91 -24.06
C ASP A 46 -1.05 29.82 -25.13
N TYR A 47 0.02 30.54 -24.78
CA TYR A 47 0.67 31.51 -25.65
C TYR A 47 2.17 31.24 -25.73
N ALA A 48 2.72 31.18 -26.95
CA ALA A 48 4.17 31.03 -27.13
C ALA A 48 4.94 32.15 -26.41
N ALA A 49 6.05 31.80 -25.74
CA ALA A 49 6.82 32.77 -24.96
C ALA A 49 7.30 33.95 -25.81
N LYS A 50 7.57 33.74 -27.11
CA LYS A 50 7.93 34.79 -28.08
C LYS A 50 6.86 35.90 -28.20
N ASN A 51 5.59 35.55 -28.02
CA ASN A 51 4.46 36.46 -28.13
C ASN A 51 4.09 37.10 -26.78
N TRP A 52 4.51 36.52 -25.66
CA TRP A 52 4.10 36.92 -24.32
C TRP A 52 4.32 38.41 -23.99
N PRO A 53 5.49 39.03 -24.26
CA PRO A 53 5.70 40.44 -23.93
C PRO A 53 4.75 41.41 -24.66
N ARG A 54 4.26 41.00 -25.84
CA ARG A 54 3.35 41.81 -26.67
C ARG A 54 1.92 41.75 -26.16
N ILE A 55 1.51 40.61 -25.60
CA ILE A 55 0.13 40.35 -25.20
C ILE A 55 -0.14 40.56 -23.72
N SER A 56 0.82 40.29 -22.83
CA SER A 56 0.61 40.27 -21.38
C SER A 56 0.14 41.61 -20.80
N ARG A 57 0.47 42.73 -21.46
CA ARG A 57 0.04 44.08 -21.04
C ARG A 57 -1.35 44.48 -21.55
N ASN A 58 -1.86 43.80 -22.58
CA ASN A 58 -3.09 44.16 -23.29
C ASN A 58 -4.12 43.01 -23.28
N LEU A 59 -3.93 42.01 -22.42
CA LEU A 59 -4.83 40.88 -22.30
C LEU A 59 -6.12 41.35 -21.60
N ASP A 60 -7.23 41.34 -22.34
CA ASP A 60 -8.56 41.67 -21.86
C ASP A 60 -9.54 40.50 -22.15
N PRO A 61 -10.17 39.91 -21.13
CA PRO A 61 -10.00 40.16 -19.69
C PRO A 61 -8.60 39.79 -19.19
N THR A 62 -8.18 40.38 -18.07
CA THR A 62 -6.95 39.97 -17.38
C THR A 62 -7.06 38.51 -16.92
N PRO A 63 -6.03 37.68 -17.09
CA PRO A 63 -6.07 36.29 -16.65
C PRO A 63 -6.16 36.23 -15.11
N PHE A 64 -6.95 35.28 -14.61
CA PHE A 64 -7.08 34.98 -13.19
C PHE A 64 -5.78 34.42 -12.62
N SER A 65 -5.12 33.52 -13.37
CA SER A 65 -3.81 32.94 -13.06
C SER A 65 -3.01 32.74 -14.34
N PHE A 66 -1.68 32.87 -14.27
CA PHE A 66 -0.79 32.55 -15.38
C PHE A 66 0.59 32.15 -14.90
N TRP A 67 1.22 31.20 -15.60
CA TRP A 67 2.58 30.74 -15.34
C TRP A 67 3.27 30.32 -16.63
N LYS A 68 4.57 30.05 -16.54
CA LYS A 68 5.40 29.62 -17.65
C LYS A 68 5.64 28.11 -17.57
N SER A 69 5.39 27.41 -18.67
CA SER A 69 5.58 25.97 -18.81
C SER A 69 6.48 25.65 -20.01
N THR A 70 6.99 24.43 -20.05
CA THR A 70 7.78 23.90 -21.18
C THR A 70 6.93 22.86 -21.87
N TYR A 71 6.82 22.95 -23.19
CA TYR A 71 6.02 22.02 -23.98
C TYR A 71 6.79 20.73 -24.18
N GLU A 72 6.21 19.61 -23.76
CA GLU A 72 6.72 18.27 -24.04
C GLU A 72 5.85 17.69 -25.16
N ALA A 73 6.44 17.42 -26.32
CA ALA A 73 5.71 16.83 -27.41
C ALA A 73 5.25 15.43 -27.00
N PRO A 74 3.99 15.05 -27.26
CA PRO A 74 3.51 13.72 -26.91
C PRO A 74 4.34 12.69 -27.67
N VAL A 75 5.21 11.98 -26.96
CA VAL A 75 5.92 10.82 -27.50
C VAL A 75 4.84 9.77 -27.76
N VAL A 76 4.76 9.26 -28.99
CA VAL A 76 3.85 8.15 -29.33
C VAL A 76 4.41 6.88 -28.69
N GLU A 77 4.36 6.81 -27.36
CA GLU A 77 4.44 5.55 -26.62
C GLU A 77 3.02 5.20 -26.22
N GLU A 78 2.50 4.10 -26.75
CA GLU A 78 1.20 3.52 -26.40
C GLU A 78 1.18 2.92 -24.98
N LYS A 79 1.97 3.45 -24.06
CA LYS A 79 1.73 3.22 -22.63
C LYS A 79 0.70 4.24 -22.19
N LYS A 80 -0.58 3.89 -22.41
CA LYS A 80 -1.55 4.22 -21.39
C LYS A 80 -1.03 3.57 -20.11
N GLU A 81 -0.37 4.33 -19.26
CA GLU A 81 -0.38 4.00 -17.85
C GLU A 81 -1.85 3.74 -17.54
N ASP A 82 -2.19 2.48 -17.24
CA ASP A 82 -3.51 2.14 -16.76
C ASP A 82 -3.60 2.89 -15.42
N ILE A 83 -4.06 4.13 -15.48
CA ILE A 83 -4.52 4.88 -14.32
C ILE A 83 -5.70 4.06 -13.85
N GLY A 84 -5.40 3.02 -13.05
CA GLY A 84 -6.41 2.16 -12.47
C GLY A 84 -7.43 3.06 -11.77
N PRO A 85 -8.72 2.70 -11.78
CA PRO A 85 -9.77 3.50 -11.16
C PRO A 85 -9.54 3.78 -9.66
N GLU A 86 -8.59 3.06 -9.04
CA GLU A 86 -8.16 3.20 -7.64
C GLU A 86 -6.88 4.03 -7.44
N SER A 87 -6.25 4.56 -8.50
CA SER A 87 -5.08 5.42 -8.34
C SER A 87 -5.45 6.76 -7.68
N ALA A 88 -4.54 7.33 -6.90
CA ALA A 88 -4.75 8.63 -6.25
C ALA A 88 -5.13 9.73 -7.24
N GLU A 89 -4.60 9.67 -8.47
CA GLU A 89 -4.94 10.61 -9.54
C GLU A 89 -6.34 10.36 -10.13
N ALA A 90 -6.73 9.10 -10.41
CA ALA A 90 -8.10 8.79 -10.83
C ALA A 90 -9.12 9.22 -9.78
N MET A 91 -8.80 9.00 -8.50
CA MET A 91 -9.66 9.40 -7.40
C MET A 91 -9.75 10.92 -7.28
N LEU A 92 -8.62 11.64 -7.38
CA LEU A 92 -8.63 13.10 -7.39
C LEU A 92 -9.45 13.65 -8.57
N ARG A 93 -9.24 13.11 -9.78
CA ARG A 93 -10.03 13.46 -10.97
C ARG A 93 -11.52 13.22 -10.73
N ARG A 94 -11.89 12.06 -10.18
CA ARG A 94 -13.29 11.71 -9.88
C ARG A 94 -13.90 12.67 -8.85
N MET A 95 -13.22 12.96 -7.74
CA MET A 95 -13.72 13.86 -6.70
C MET A 95 -13.86 15.31 -7.18
N ILE A 96 -12.96 15.75 -8.07
CA ILE A 96 -13.06 17.05 -8.74
C ILE A 96 -14.28 17.09 -9.66
N ASP A 97 -14.52 16.01 -10.43
CA ASP A 97 -15.64 15.91 -11.36
C ASP A 97 -17.00 15.73 -10.62
N GLU A 98 -17.03 15.08 -9.45
CA GLU A 98 -18.22 14.89 -8.59
C GLU A 98 -18.62 16.17 -7.82
N ASP A 99 -17.66 17.08 -7.61
CA ASP A 99 -17.80 18.36 -6.92
C ASP A 99 -18.60 18.33 -5.60
N ASP A 100 -18.32 17.35 -4.75
CA ASP A 100 -18.91 17.26 -3.41
C ASP A 100 -18.13 18.15 -2.42
N PRO A 101 -18.77 19.12 -1.73
CA PRO A 101 -18.13 19.92 -0.68
C PRO A 101 -17.48 19.08 0.43
N ASN A 102 -18.02 17.89 0.75
CA ASN A 102 -17.47 17.02 1.79
C ASN A 102 -16.12 16.38 1.40
N THR A 103 -15.74 16.46 0.12
CA THR A 103 -14.47 15.89 -0.37
C THR A 103 -13.35 16.93 -0.48
N GLU A 104 -13.57 18.19 -0.07
CA GLU A 104 -12.58 19.28 -0.19
C GLU A 104 -11.26 18.93 0.53
N ASN A 105 -11.34 18.38 1.74
CA ASN A 105 -10.18 17.91 2.50
C ASN A 105 -9.44 16.76 1.79
N ALA A 106 -10.19 15.76 1.30
CA ALA A 106 -9.63 14.62 0.60
C ALA A 106 -8.95 15.05 -0.72
N ARG A 107 -9.57 15.96 -1.48
CA ARG A 107 -9.01 16.56 -2.71
C ARG A 107 -7.67 17.25 -2.41
N TYR A 108 -7.61 18.03 -1.33
CA TYR A 108 -6.39 18.70 -0.89
C TYR A 108 -5.27 17.72 -0.53
N ILE A 109 -5.55 16.70 0.28
CA ILE A 109 -4.53 15.70 0.64
C ILE A 109 -4.06 14.91 -0.57
N LEU A 110 -4.97 14.48 -1.45
CA LEU A 110 -4.59 13.77 -2.67
C LEU A 110 -3.68 14.64 -3.56
N ALA A 111 -3.98 15.95 -3.68
CA ALA A 111 -3.12 16.88 -4.40
C ALA A 111 -1.72 16.99 -3.77
N LEU A 112 -1.63 17.11 -2.44
CA LEU A 112 -0.34 17.11 -1.71
C LEU A 112 0.42 15.79 -1.85
N MET A 113 -0.27 14.65 -1.81
CA MET A 113 0.33 13.34 -2.03
C MET A 113 0.95 13.26 -3.43
N LEU A 114 0.22 13.71 -4.45
CA LEU A 114 0.68 13.72 -5.84
C LEU A 114 1.78 14.77 -6.07
N GLU A 115 1.77 15.89 -5.35
CA GLU A 115 2.87 16.86 -5.33
C GLU A 115 4.15 16.22 -4.80
N ARG A 116 4.08 15.54 -3.65
CA ARG A 116 5.24 14.86 -3.04
C ARG A 116 5.79 13.75 -3.92
N LYS A 117 4.91 13.03 -4.64
CA LYS A 117 5.28 12.05 -5.68
C LYS A 117 5.78 12.67 -6.97
N LYS A 118 5.87 14.01 -7.05
CA LYS A 118 6.32 14.78 -8.21
C LYS A 118 5.43 14.64 -9.46
N THR A 119 4.23 14.09 -9.34
CA THR A 119 3.24 13.93 -10.42
C THR A 119 2.57 15.27 -10.73
N LEU A 120 2.09 15.94 -9.69
CA LEU A 120 1.57 17.30 -9.77
C LEU A 120 2.64 18.32 -9.35
N ARG A 121 2.56 19.52 -9.90
CA ARG A 121 3.41 20.66 -9.54
C ARG A 121 2.53 21.86 -9.21
N PRO A 122 2.64 22.46 -8.01
CA PRO A 122 1.97 23.72 -7.74
C PRO A 122 2.60 24.83 -8.61
N VAL A 123 1.76 25.56 -9.34
CA VAL A 123 2.18 26.58 -10.33
C VAL A 123 1.73 27.99 -9.96
N ASP A 124 0.64 28.14 -9.21
CA ASP A 124 0.16 29.43 -8.70
C ASP A 124 -0.75 29.22 -7.48
N GLU A 125 -0.91 30.27 -6.67
CA GLU A 125 -1.83 30.30 -5.53
C GLU A 125 -2.64 31.61 -5.57
N LYS A 126 -3.96 31.53 -5.33
CA LYS A 126 -4.85 32.68 -5.27
C LYS A 126 -5.69 32.65 -4.01
N VAL A 127 -5.65 33.72 -3.24
CA VAL A 127 -6.57 33.93 -2.12
C VAL A 127 -7.81 34.65 -2.67
N THR A 128 -8.97 34.00 -2.61
CA THR A 128 -10.28 34.63 -2.84
C THR A 128 -10.91 35.03 -1.50
N GLU A 129 -12.06 35.69 -1.52
CA GLU A 129 -12.72 36.19 -0.31
C GLU A 129 -13.12 35.07 0.67
N ASP A 130 -13.39 33.86 0.14
CA ASP A 130 -13.89 32.72 0.92
C ASP A 130 -12.88 31.60 1.17
N ARG A 131 -11.83 31.47 0.34
CA ARG A 131 -10.87 30.35 0.41
C ARG A 131 -9.55 30.63 -0.30
N LYS A 132 -8.53 29.83 -0.02
CA LYS A 132 -7.26 29.81 -0.77
C LYS A 132 -7.31 28.72 -1.85
N LEU A 133 -7.00 29.07 -3.09
CA LEU A 133 -6.95 28.16 -4.24
C LEU A 133 -5.50 27.90 -4.65
N ILE A 134 -5.16 26.64 -4.89
CA ILE A 134 -3.86 26.20 -5.40
C ILE A 134 -4.07 25.60 -6.80
N PHE A 135 -3.28 26.08 -7.75
CA PHE A 135 -3.26 25.61 -9.12
C PHE A 135 -2.14 24.57 -9.26
N TYR A 136 -2.49 23.36 -9.65
CA TYR A 136 -1.55 22.27 -9.91
C TYR A 136 -1.50 21.93 -11.39
N GLU A 137 -0.31 21.81 -11.96
CA GLU A 137 -0.07 21.29 -13.30
C GLU A 137 0.47 19.85 -13.23
N HIS A 138 -0.15 18.95 -13.98
CA HIS A 138 0.32 17.58 -14.13
C HIS A 138 1.52 17.54 -15.08
N LYS A 139 2.63 16.94 -14.66
CA LYS A 139 3.88 16.97 -15.45
C LYS A 139 3.80 16.27 -16.80
N GLY A 140 3.14 15.11 -16.88
CA GLY A 140 3.01 14.37 -18.13
C GLY A 140 1.97 14.94 -19.12
N THR A 141 0.72 15.13 -18.67
CA THR A 141 -0.38 15.58 -19.54
C THR A 141 -0.51 17.09 -19.68
N GLY A 142 0.12 17.87 -18.79
CA GLY A 142 -0.12 19.29 -18.66
C GLY A 142 -1.52 19.65 -18.15
N ASP A 143 -2.32 18.69 -17.66
CA ASP A 143 -3.64 18.97 -17.07
C ASP A 143 -3.51 19.93 -15.89
N VAL A 144 -4.52 20.79 -15.71
CA VAL A 144 -4.52 21.75 -14.60
C VAL A 144 -5.67 21.44 -13.65
N PHE A 145 -5.32 21.24 -12.39
CA PHE A 145 -6.25 21.02 -11.29
C PHE A 145 -6.29 22.24 -10.38
N ILE A 146 -7.49 22.66 -10.00
CA ILE A 146 -7.68 23.72 -9.01
C ILE A 146 -8.16 23.04 -7.74
N VAL A 147 -7.45 23.27 -6.64
CA VAL A 147 -7.76 22.64 -5.36
C VAL A 147 -7.82 23.72 -4.30
N ALA A 148 -8.90 23.75 -3.54
CA ALA A 148 -9.03 24.64 -2.40
C ALA A 148 -8.20 24.11 -1.22
N ASP A 149 -7.48 25.01 -0.56
CA ASP A 149 -6.79 24.74 0.70
C ASP A 149 -7.78 24.94 1.85
N PRO A 150 -8.15 23.88 2.60
CA PRO A 150 -9.07 23.99 3.73
C PRO A 150 -8.46 24.66 4.96
N GLU A 151 -7.18 25.05 4.91
CA GLU A 151 -6.39 25.49 6.07
C GLU A 151 -6.39 24.48 7.23
N LEU A 152 -6.13 23.21 6.89
CA LEU A 152 -6.13 22.11 7.86
C LEU A 152 -5.15 22.37 9.01
N LYS A 153 -5.66 22.38 10.25
CA LYS A 153 -4.83 22.43 11.46
C LYS A 153 -4.30 21.04 11.79
N LEU A 154 -3.18 20.95 12.52
CA LEU A 154 -2.59 19.66 12.91
C LEU A 154 -3.59 18.72 13.63
N ASP A 155 -4.58 19.27 14.31
CA ASP A 155 -5.60 18.52 15.06
C ASP A 155 -6.66 17.85 14.13
N ASP A 156 -6.79 18.30 12.89
CA ASP A 156 -7.76 17.77 11.92
C ASP A 156 -7.20 16.60 11.10
N LEU A 157 -5.89 16.32 11.22
CA LEU A 157 -5.20 15.28 10.45
C LEU A 157 -5.82 13.88 10.64
N SER A 158 -6.26 13.56 11.87
CA SER A 158 -6.84 12.25 12.21
C SER A 158 -8.19 12.01 11.54
N LYS A 159 -9.03 13.05 11.44
CA LYS A 159 -10.35 12.95 10.79
C LYS A 159 -10.20 12.82 9.28
N VAL A 160 -9.28 13.60 8.69
CA VAL A 160 -9.04 13.54 7.25
C VAL A 160 -8.32 12.24 6.86
N GLN A 161 -7.45 11.70 7.73
CA GLN A 161 -6.86 10.38 7.52
C GLN A 161 -7.91 9.26 7.57
N GLU A 162 -8.90 9.34 8.46
CA GLU A 162 -10.04 8.41 8.47
C GLU A 162 -10.90 8.54 7.21
N GLU A 163 -11.27 9.76 6.79
CA GLU A 163 -12.03 10.01 5.54
C GLU A 163 -11.29 9.46 4.31
N VAL A 164 -10.00 9.77 4.18
CA VAL A 164 -9.16 9.31 3.06
C VAL A 164 -8.95 7.78 3.12
N SER A 165 -8.81 7.19 4.31
CA SER A 165 -8.66 5.73 4.46
C SER A 165 -9.96 4.98 4.16
N GLU A 166 -11.11 5.49 4.60
CA GLU A 166 -12.43 4.90 4.33
C GLU A 166 -12.78 4.99 2.85
N LEU A 167 -12.45 6.10 2.19
CA LEU A 167 -12.62 6.29 0.74
C LEU A 167 -11.64 5.46 -0.11
N LEU A 168 -10.43 5.20 0.38
CA LEU A 168 -9.42 4.34 -0.27
C LEU A 168 -9.60 2.84 0.06
N GLY A 169 -10.65 2.47 0.81
CA GLY A 169 -10.94 1.07 1.17
C GLY A 169 -10.00 0.47 2.22
N GLY A 170 -9.31 1.29 3.00
CA GLY A 170 -8.46 0.87 4.12
C GLY A 170 -9.28 0.64 5.40
N PRO A 171 -8.93 -0.34 6.25
CA PRO A 171 -9.63 -0.58 7.51
C PRO A 171 -9.48 0.62 8.44
N SER A 172 -10.60 1.24 8.84
CA SER A 172 -10.66 2.36 9.77
C SER A 172 -10.00 1.99 11.11
N ARG A 173 -8.86 2.61 11.43
CA ARG A 173 -8.15 2.39 12.69
C ARG A 173 -8.58 3.47 13.67
N LYS A 174 -9.51 3.13 14.57
CA LYS A 174 -9.93 4.03 15.67
C LYS A 174 -8.70 4.51 16.47
N PRO A 175 -8.62 5.80 16.85
CA PRO A 175 -7.60 6.28 17.75
C PRO A 175 -7.93 5.84 19.18
N VAL A 176 -7.00 5.14 19.82
CA VAL A 176 -7.05 4.80 21.25
C VAL A 176 -6.50 6.00 22.01
N ALA A 177 -7.38 6.70 22.73
CA ALA A 177 -6.98 7.73 23.69
C ALA A 177 -6.32 7.10 24.91
N ALA A 178 -5.26 7.74 25.41
CA ALA A 178 -4.51 7.38 26.60
C ALA A 178 -5.09 8.00 27.89
N ASP A 179 -4.59 7.48 29.02
CA ASP A 179 -4.85 7.78 30.45
C ASP A 179 -6.03 7.00 31.07
N GLY A 180 -5.95 6.37 32.25
CA GLY A 180 -4.94 6.32 33.31
C GLY A 180 -5.64 5.99 34.64
N ASP A 181 -5.27 4.86 35.24
CA ASP A 181 -5.37 4.41 36.65
C ASP A 181 -6.65 4.44 37.53
N ALA A 182 -6.86 3.25 38.15
CA ALA A 182 -7.12 2.94 39.57
C ALA A 182 -8.54 3.02 40.20
N ASP A 183 -9.02 1.81 40.53
CA ASP A 183 -9.39 1.31 41.88
C ASP A 183 -10.86 0.91 42.18
N SER A 184 -10.95 -0.32 42.70
CA SER A 184 -11.94 -1.06 43.48
C SER A 184 -13.33 -0.47 43.77
N ASN A 185 -14.38 -1.28 43.54
CA ASN A 185 -15.13 -1.99 44.60
C ASN A 185 -16.34 -2.77 44.02
N SER A 186 -16.55 -4.02 44.44
CA SER A 186 -17.82 -4.75 44.27
C SER A 186 -18.87 -4.24 45.29
N PRO A 187 -20.18 -4.48 45.06
CA PRO A 187 -20.78 -5.68 45.65
C PRO A 187 -21.85 -6.38 44.80
N GLU A 188 -22.16 -7.59 45.29
CA GLU A 188 -23.01 -8.67 44.81
C GLU A 188 -24.48 -8.35 44.50
N ALA A 189 -25.09 -9.08 43.55
CA ALA A 189 -26.11 -10.12 43.81
C ALA A 189 -26.99 -10.37 42.56
N GLY A 190 -27.27 -11.65 42.26
CA GLY A 190 -28.42 -12.04 41.44
C GLY A 190 -28.16 -13.16 40.43
N VAL A 191 -28.28 -14.40 40.90
CA VAL A 191 -28.32 -15.63 40.10
C VAL A 191 -29.60 -15.69 39.26
N ASP A 192 -29.50 -15.97 37.95
CA ASP A 192 -30.43 -16.91 37.31
C ASP A 192 -29.82 -17.57 36.04
N SER A 193 -29.54 -18.86 36.22
CA SER A 193 -29.65 -20.01 35.32
C SER A 193 -29.89 -19.79 33.82
N GLY A 194 -28.97 -20.30 33.01
CA GLY A 194 -29.16 -20.56 31.58
C GLY A 194 -27.94 -21.18 30.92
N GLU A 195 -27.63 -22.44 31.21
CA GLU A 195 -26.94 -23.31 30.23
C GLU A 195 -27.98 -23.73 29.16
N PRO A 196 -27.60 -23.90 27.88
CA PRO A 196 -26.57 -24.90 27.51
C PRO A 196 -25.60 -24.49 26.38
N GLN A 197 -24.42 -25.13 26.42
CA GLN A 197 -23.64 -25.71 25.29
C GLN A 197 -23.29 -24.76 24.11
N THR A 198 -22.03 -24.66 23.66
CA THR A 198 -21.30 -25.78 23.05
C THR A 198 -19.79 -25.57 23.16
N GLU A 199 -19.09 -26.61 23.60
CA GLU A 199 -17.74 -26.93 23.14
C GLU A 199 -17.70 -26.90 21.61
N SER A 200 -16.78 -26.15 21.02
CA SER A 200 -16.24 -26.51 19.72
C SER A 200 -14.83 -27.07 19.94
N GLU A 201 -14.79 -28.28 20.50
CA GLU A 201 -13.73 -29.21 20.16
C GLU A 201 -13.70 -29.32 18.64
N ILE A 202 -12.58 -28.92 18.03
CA ILE A 202 -12.32 -29.21 16.62
C ILE A 202 -11.98 -30.70 16.55
N PRO A 203 -12.77 -31.56 15.88
CA PRO A 203 -12.31 -32.91 15.63
C PRO A 203 -11.33 -32.84 14.45
N MET A 204 -10.04 -32.90 14.76
CA MET A 204 -8.98 -33.21 13.80
C MET A 204 -9.15 -34.66 13.34
N SER A 205 -9.47 -34.85 12.07
CA SER A 205 -9.60 -36.17 11.44
C SER A 205 -9.06 -36.14 10.01
N LYS A 206 -7.81 -36.61 9.90
CA LYS A 206 -7.15 -37.20 8.72
C LYS A 206 -6.94 -36.33 7.48
N GLY A 207 -5.90 -36.71 6.75
CA GLY A 207 -5.46 -36.10 5.51
C GLY A 207 -6.57 -35.96 4.47
N GLU A 208 -6.30 -35.01 3.56
CA GLU A 208 -7.23 -34.33 2.66
C GLU A 208 -7.91 -33.12 3.33
N HIS A 209 -7.14 -32.04 3.51
CA HIS A 209 -7.74 -30.71 3.62
C HIS A 209 -8.74 -30.56 2.49
N SER A 210 -9.98 -30.19 2.82
CA SER A 210 -10.95 -29.88 1.78
C SER A 210 -10.33 -28.83 0.87
N PRO A 211 -10.48 -28.91 -0.47
CA PRO A 211 -10.02 -27.87 -1.38
C PRO A 211 -10.41 -26.47 -0.90
N SER A 212 -11.59 -26.33 -0.28
CA SER A 212 -12.05 -25.09 0.35
C SER A 212 -11.16 -24.62 1.52
N GLU A 213 -10.77 -25.51 2.44
CA GLU A 213 -9.92 -25.18 3.58
C GLU A 213 -8.53 -24.74 3.13
N LEU A 214 -7.97 -25.43 2.12
CA LEU A 214 -6.69 -25.08 1.53
C LEU A 214 -6.74 -23.69 0.87
N LEU A 215 -7.82 -23.39 0.13
CA LEU A 215 -8.04 -22.06 -0.44
C LEU A 215 -8.16 -20.98 0.65
N HIS A 216 -8.86 -21.29 1.75
CA HIS A 216 -9.00 -20.37 2.87
C HIS A 216 -7.66 -20.07 3.56
N ALA A 217 -6.83 -21.10 3.79
CA ALA A 217 -5.49 -20.96 4.35
C ALA A 217 -4.57 -20.14 3.43
N LEU A 218 -4.53 -20.48 2.13
CA LEU A 218 -3.76 -19.74 1.12
C LEU A 218 -4.18 -18.28 1.04
N LYS A 219 -5.49 -18.01 1.05
CA LYS A 219 -6.00 -16.64 1.06
C LYS A 219 -5.54 -15.88 2.31
N GLY A 220 -5.57 -16.50 3.48
CA GLY A 220 -5.08 -15.88 4.72
C GLY A 220 -3.61 -15.49 4.63
N GLN A 221 -2.75 -16.40 4.16
CA GLN A 221 -1.32 -16.14 3.96
C GLN A 221 -1.07 -15.00 2.94
N LEU A 222 -1.91 -14.93 1.91
CA LEU A 222 -1.82 -13.91 0.86
C LEU A 222 -2.26 -12.53 1.35
N ASP A 223 -3.39 -12.45 2.05
CA ASP A 223 -3.89 -11.21 2.65
C ASP A 223 -2.87 -10.67 3.67
N GLU A 224 -2.27 -11.57 4.46
CA GLU A 224 -1.19 -11.25 5.40
C GLU A 224 0.04 -10.65 4.69
N LEU A 225 0.49 -11.27 3.59
CA LEU A 225 1.63 -10.79 2.81
C LEU A 225 1.36 -9.42 2.16
N ILE A 226 0.14 -9.19 1.68
CA ILE A 226 -0.30 -7.89 1.14
C ILE A 226 -0.24 -6.82 2.23
N VAL A 227 -0.75 -7.12 3.43
CA VAL A 227 -0.69 -6.19 4.57
C VAL A 227 0.75 -5.83 4.86
N GLN A 228 1.63 -6.82 5.02
CA GLN A 228 3.03 -6.58 5.35
C GLN A 228 3.72 -5.67 4.32
N LEU A 229 3.57 -5.97 3.02
CA LEU A 229 4.16 -5.15 1.96
C LEU A 229 3.53 -3.77 1.85
N SER A 230 2.35 -3.54 2.43
CA SER A 230 1.72 -2.22 2.46
C SER A 230 2.19 -1.37 3.65
N LEU A 231 2.91 -1.96 4.61
CA LEU A 231 3.40 -1.26 5.80
C LEU A 231 4.58 -0.32 5.47
N GLY A 232 4.72 0.73 6.27
CA GLY A 232 5.94 1.54 6.28
C GLY A 232 7.12 0.78 6.88
N LYS A 233 8.36 1.22 6.59
CA LYS A 233 9.61 0.57 7.07
C LYS A 233 9.59 0.26 8.58
N ALA A 234 9.19 1.21 9.41
CA ALA A 234 9.14 1.04 10.87
C ALA A 234 8.08 0.01 11.31
N GLU A 235 6.88 0.09 10.75
CA GLU A 235 5.78 -0.83 11.05
C GLU A 235 6.08 -2.25 10.56
N ALA A 236 6.73 -2.39 9.40
CA ALA A 236 7.14 -3.67 8.86
C ALA A 236 8.21 -4.35 9.75
N ILE A 237 9.13 -3.57 10.34
CA ILE A 237 10.09 -4.07 11.33
C ILE A 237 9.35 -4.59 12.57
N ASP A 238 8.42 -3.79 13.13
CA ASP A 238 7.64 -4.19 14.31
C ASP A 238 6.78 -5.43 14.06
N TYR A 239 6.21 -5.53 12.86
CA TYR A 239 5.44 -6.68 12.42
C TYR A 239 6.28 -7.97 12.41
N VAL A 240 7.50 -7.91 11.85
CA VAL A 240 8.41 -9.07 11.85
C VAL A 240 8.92 -9.39 13.25
N GLU A 241 9.24 -8.40 14.09
CA GLU A 241 9.67 -8.66 15.48
C GLU A 241 8.56 -9.34 16.32
N THR A 242 7.29 -9.01 16.06
CA THR A 242 6.14 -9.70 16.66
C THR A 242 6.13 -11.17 16.26
N HIS A 243 6.20 -11.47 14.96
CA HIS A 243 6.20 -12.85 14.47
C HIS A 243 7.47 -13.64 14.83
N LYS A 244 8.60 -12.97 15.00
CA LYS A 244 9.86 -13.55 15.51
C LYS A 244 9.66 -14.04 16.94
N THR A 245 8.93 -13.27 17.76
CA THR A 245 8.59 -13.65 19.14
C THR A 245 7.63 -14.84 19.16
N GLU A 246 6.58 -14.82 18.35
CA GLU A 246 5.64 -15.95 18.22
C GLU A 246 6.35 -17.24 17.79
N LEU A 247 7.23 -17.17 16.79
CA LEU A 247 8.01 -18.32 16.34
C LEU A 247 8.95 -18.83 17.45
N SER A 248 9.60 -17.93 18.18
CA SER A 248 10.47 -18.28 19.31
C SER A 248 9.71 -19.01 20.42
N GLU A 249 8.49 -18.58 20.75
CA GLU A 249 7.63 -19.27 21.72
C GLU A 249 7.26 -20.68 21.23
N ARG A 250 6.90 -20.79 19.95
CA ARG A 250 6.48 -22.07 19.35
C ARG A 250 7.64 -23.06 19.27
N ILE A 251 8.84 -22.60 18.92
CA ILE A 251 10.07 -23.38 18.99
C ILE A 251 10.38 -23.80 20.44
N THR A 252 10.12 -22.91 21.42
CA THR A 252 10.31 -23.25 22.84
C THR A 252 9.41 -24.38 23.27
N ARG A 253 8.11 -24.33 22.91
CA ARG A 253 7.15 -25.41 23.19
C ARG A 253 7.55 -26.70 22.49
N ALA A 254 7.96 -26.64 21.22
CA ALA A 254 8.43 -27.81 20.48
C ALA A 254 9.68 -28.44 21.13
N ARG A 255 10.63 -27.61 21.59
CA ARG A 255 11.81 -28.07 22.33
C ARG A 255 11.43 -28.78 23.63
N GLU A 256 10.49 -28.24 24.38
CA GLU A 256 10.02 -28.83 25.64
C GLU A 256 9.30 -30.17 25.41
N ALA A 257 8.50 -30.25 24.34
CA ALA A 257 7.80 -31.48 23.94
C ALA A 257 8.76 -32.63 23.58
N LEU A 258 9.95 -32.32 23.07
CA LEU A 258 10.96 -33.32 22.67
C LEU A 258 11.63 -34.06 23.85
N GLY A 259 11.39 -33.63 25.09
CA GLY A 259 11.93 -34.28 26.29
C GLY A 259 13.46 -34.30 26.38
N ALA A 260 13.99 -35.09 27.31
CA ALA A 260 15.44 -35.19 27.55
C ALA A 260 16.13 -36.25 26.68
N ASP A 261 15.37 -37.02 25.90
CA ASP A 261 15.83 -38.25 25.23
C ASP A 261 16.93 -38.00 24.18
N ASP A 262 17.92 -38.88 24.15
CA ASP A 262 19.08 -38.80 23.23
C ASP A 262 18.67 -38.78 21.75
N LYS A 263 17.50 -39.35 21.41
CA LYS A 263 16.96 -39.39 20.04
C LYS A 263 16.81 -38.01 19.39
N HIS A 264 16.54 -36.97 20.18
CA HIS A 264 16.31 -35.61 19.69
C HIS A 264 17.41 -34.63 20.10
N ALA A 265 18.59 -35.11 20.53
CA ALA A 265 19.67 -34.25 21.00
C ALA A 265 20.18 -33.26 19.91
N ALA A 266 20.30 -33.73 18.67
CA ALA A 266 20.69 -32.91 17.53
C ALA A 266 19.65 -31.81 17.23
N LEU A 267 18.38 -32.20 17.12
CA LEU A 267 17.28 -31.25 16.89
C LEU A 267 17.16 -30.21 18.02
N ARG A 268 17.26 -30.62 19.29
CA ARG A 268 17.26 -29.68 20.43
C ARG A 268 18.37 -28.63 20.33
N THR A 269 19.58 -29.05 19.95
CA THR A 269 20.72 -28.14 19.73
C THR A 269 20.41 -27.13 18.62
N LYS A 270 19.80 -27.57 17.52
CA LYS A 270 19.42 -26.69 16.41
C LYS A 270 18.26 -25.74 16.75
N LEU A 271 17.27 -26.19 17.52
CA LEU A 271 16.22 -25.32 18.04
C LEU A 271 16.79 -24.26 19.00
N ASP A 272 17.84 -24.58 19.75
CA ASP A 272 18.52 -23.64 20.65
C ASP A 272 19.31 -22.59 19.89
N GLU A 273 20.08 -23.03 18.90
CA GLU A 273 20.77 -22.14 17.98
C GLU A 273 19.79 -21.16 17.32
N LEU A 274 18.66 -21.68 16.81
CA LEU A 274 17.61 -20.86 16.21
C LEU A 274 16.97 -19.88 17.22
N ARG A 275 16.64 -20.33 18.43
CA ARG A 275 16.14 -19.45 19.51
C ARG A 275 17.11 -18.32 19.81
N VAL A 276 18.41 -18.59 19.85
CA VAL A 276 19.42 -17.56 20.07
C VAL A 276 19.39 -16.54 18.93
N GLN A 277 19.36 -16.98 17.66
CA GLN A 277 19.29 -16.06 16.52
C GLN A 277 18.01 -15.20 16.51
N LEU A 278 16.87 -15.79 16.90
CA LEU A 278 15.59 -15.08 17.07
C LEU A 278 15.58 -14.12 18.27
N ALA A 279 16.46 -14.32 19.25
CA ALA A 279 16.58 -13.43 20.41
C ALA A 279 17.61 -12.30 20.21
N LEU A 280 18.47 -12.37 19.18
CA LEU A 280 19.38 -11.29 18.85
C LEU A 280 18.60 -10.02 18.50
N GLY A 281 19.17 -8.86 18.84
CA GLY A 281 18.53 -7.54 18.89
C GLY A 281 17.66 -7.14 17.69
N ARG A 282 17.00 -5.99 17.82
CA ARG A 282 16.03 -5.52 16.81
C ARG A 282 16.71 -5.20 15.49
N MET A 283 16.03 -5.53 14.40
CA MET A 283 16.50 -5.29 13.02
C MET A 283 16.27 -3.83 12.57
N GLU A 284 16.70 -2.85 13.37
CA GLU A 284 16.38 -1.42 13.16
C GLU A 284 17.15 -0.77 12.00
N THR A 285 18.32 -1.33 11.65
CA THR A 285 19.15 -0.80 10.55
C THR A 285 19.21 -1.80 9.40
N ARG A 286 19.39 -1.28 8.18
CA ARG A 286 19.54 -2.08 6.95
C ARG A 286 20.61 -3.17 7.09
N ASP A 287 21.79 -2.82 7.58
CA ASP A 287 22.92 -3.76 7.72
C ASP A 287 22.68 -4.79 8.83
N ALA A 288 22.11 -4.35 9.96
CA ALA A 288 21.76 -5.26 11.06
C ALA A 288 20.70 -6.27 10.61
N TYR A 289 19.67 -5.80 9.91
CA TYR A 289 18.64 -6.65 9.32
C TYR A 289 19.28 -7.65 8.33
N GLN A 290 20.15 -7.21 7.41
CA GLN A 290 20.73 -8.10 6.40
C GLN A 290 21.53 -9.23 7.05
N ALA A 291 22.43 -8.89 7.97
CA ALA A 291 23.25 -9.86 8.68
C ALA A 291 22.42 -10.81 9.55
N GLN A 292 21.35 -10.31 10.18
CA GLN A 292 20.48 -11.12 11.02
C GLN A 292 19.57 -12.03 10.20
N ARG A 293 19.03 -11.55 9.08
CA ARG A 293 18.21 -12.33 8.15
C ARG A 293 18.95 -13.57 7.65
N GLU A 294 20.19 -13.40 7.18
CA GLU A 294 21.01 -14.51 6.68
C GLU A 294 21.25 -15.57 7.77
N LYS A 295 21.56 -15.15 8.99
CA LYS A 295 21.77 -16.06 10.14
C LYS A 295 20.49 -16.79 10.53
N ILE A 296 19.36 -16.09 10.59
CA ILE A 296 18.06 -16.68 10.93
C ILE A 296 17.63 -17.67 9.85
N GLN A 297 17.78 -17.34 8.57
CA GLN A 297 17.45 -18.24 7.46
C GLN A 297 18.28 -19.52 7.51
N HIS A 298 19.61 -19.39 7.68
CA HIS A 298 20.50 -20.54 7.84
C HIS A 298 20.10 -21.42 9.03
N ALA A 299 19.87 -20.83 10.20
CA ALA A 299 19.46 -21.58 11.39
C ALA A 299 18.09 -22.27 11.22
N LEU A 300 17.16 -21.65 10.48
CA LEU A 300 15.87 -22.24 10.13
C LEU A 300 16.04 -23.45 9.19
N ASP A 301 16.89 -23.34 8.17
CA ASP A 301 17.12 -24.43 7.22
C ASP A 301 17.82 -25.63 7.88
N GLU A 302 18.79 -25.39 8.76
CA GLU A 302 19.43 -26.45 9.54
C GLU A 302 18.45 -27.13 10.50
N ALA A 303 17.63 -26.37 11.23
CA ALA A 303 16.61 -26.95 12.10
C ALA A 303 15.55 -27.73 11.30
N ARG A 304 15.19 -27.24 10.11
CA ARG A 304 14.24 -27.88 9.19
C ARG A 304 14.72 -29.24 8.69
N GLY A 305 16.02 -29.39 8.43
CA GLY A 305 16.61 -30.68 8.05
C GLY A 305 16.33 -31.79 9.08
N GLU A 306 16.20 -31.42 10.35
CA GLU A 306 15.99 -32.34 11.48
C GLU A 306 14.52 -32.55 11.84
N TRP A 307 13.57 -31.88 11.19
CA TRP A 307 12.13 -32.02 11.47
C TRP A 307 11.57 -33.41 11.19
N HIS A 308 12.29 -34.24 10.42
CA HIS A 308 11.93 -35.65 10.22
C HIS A 308 11.91 -36.46 11.54
N HIS A 309 12.53 -35.94 12.61
CA HIS A 309 12.48 -36.50 13.94
C HIS A 309 11.26 -36.07 14.77
N LEU A 310 10.43 -35.14 14.30
CA LEU A 310 9.21 -34.71 14.99
C LEU A 310 8.01 -35.61 14.66
N GLU A 311 7.07 -35.71 15.60
CA GLU A 311 5.76 -36.31 15.36
C GLU A 311 4.94 -35.46 14.39
N GLY A 312 4.08 -36.10 13.57
CA GLY A 312 3.45 -35.50 12.39
C GLY A 312 2.83 -34.12 12.61
N ASP A 313 1.92 -33.97 13.56
CA ASP A 313 1.20 -32.71 13.76
C ASP A 313 2.13 -31.56 14.17
N LEU A 314 3.09 -31.84 15.08
CA LEU A 314 4.07 -30.85 15.53
C LEU A 314 5.06 -30.50 14.43
N ARG A 315 5.41 -31.48 13.59
CA ARG A 315 6.28 -31.29 12.43
C ARG A 315 5.63 -30.34 11.42
N ASP A 316 4.39 -30.61 11.05
CA ASP A 316 3.69 -29.85 10.01
C ASP A 316 3.41 -28.41 10.48
N GLU A 317 2.99 -28.25 11.74
CA GLU A 317 2.80 -26.94 12.35
C GLU A 317 4.09 -26.11 12.35
N LEU A 318 5.22 -26.72 12.71
CA LEU A 318 6.52 -26.04 12.74
C LEU A 318 7.05 -25.74 11.34
N ASP A 319 6.81 -26.62 10.37
CA ASP A 319 7.19 -26.42 8.98
C ASP A 319 6.43 -25.25 8.36
N GLU A 320 5.11 -25.22 8.50
CA GLU A 320 4.28 -24.14 7.99
C GLU A 320 4.67 -22.78 8.57
N ARG A 321 4.90 -22.71 9.89
CA ARG A 321 5.26 -21.47 10.58
C ARG A 321 6.62 -20.95 10.18
N SER A 322 7.58 -21.85 10.01
CA SER A 322 8.92 -21.49 9.58
C SER A 322 8.93 -20.96 8.16
N GLU A 323 8.16 -21.58 7.26
CA GLU A 323 8.02 -21.12 5.87
C GLU A 323 7.26 -19.80 5.77
N SER A 324 6.20 -19.61 6.57
CA SER A 324 5.51 -18.33 6.72
C SER A 324 6.47 -17.23 7.19
N PHE A 325 7.27 -17.52 8.23
CA PHE A 325 8.23 -16.56 8.76
C PHE A 325 9.36 -16.24 7.78
N LYS A 326 9.87 -17.20 7.01
CA LYS A 326 10.84 -16.92 5.92
C LYS A 326 10.25 -16.00 4.86
N THR A 327 8.98 -16.19 4.51
CA THR A 327 8.27 -15.35 3.55
C THR A 327 8.14 -13.92 4.08
N LYS A 328 7.75 -13.77 5.35
CA LYS A 328 7.69 -12.47 6.05
C LYS A 328 9.05 -11.80 6.14
N LEU A 329 10.11 -12.54 6.44
CA LEU A 329 11.46 -11.99 6.39
C LEU A 329 11.75 -11.47 5.00
N ASN A 330 11.58 -12.26 3.93
CA ASN A 330 11.87 -11.77 2.58
C ASN A 330 10.99 -10.58 2.15
N ALA A 331 9.74 -10.51 2.61
CA ALA A 331 8.89 -9.35 2.38
C ALA A 331 9.44 -8.08 3.06
N LEU A 332 9.91 -8.18 4.31
CA LEU A 332 10.57 -7.06 4.99
C LEU A 332 11.86 -6.62 4.28
N ALA A 333 12.57 -7.54 3.63
CA ALA A 333 13.73 -7.18 2.81
C ALA A 333 13.34 -6.28 1.62
N LEU A 334 12.15 -6.45 1.04
CA LEU A 334 11.63 -5.50 0.03
C LEU A 334 11.35 -4.14 0.66
N ASP A 335 10.69 -4.09 1.81
CA ASP A 335 10.33 -2.84 2.48
C ASP A 335 11.55 -2.02 2.90
N VAL A 336 12.61 -2.69 3.35
CA VAL A 336 13.88 -2.06 3.77
C VAL A 336 14.78 -1.74 2.57
N GLY A 337 14.44 -2.21 1.36
CA GLY A 337 15.18 -1.93 0.12
C GLY A 337 16.49 -2.73 0.01
N LEU A 338 16.45 -4.00 0.43
CA LEU A 338 17.62 -4.85 0.61
C LEU A 338 17.87 -5.81 -0.54
N ALA A 339 17.99 -5.32 -1.77
CA ALA A 339 18.64 -6.11 -2.81
C ALA A 339 20.09 -5.65 -2.99
N LYS A 340 21.01 -6.61 -3.00
CA LYS A 340 22.35 -6.36 -3.52
C LYS A 340 22.18 -6.04 -5.00
N GLU A 341 22.78 -4.93 -5.45
CA GLU A 341 22.90 -4.55 -6.87
C GLU A 341 21.65 -4.03 -7.60
N VAL A 342 20.47 -3.97 -6.96
CA VAL A 342 19.24 -3.42 -7.59
C VAL A 342 18.98 -1.99 -7.10
N ALA A 343 18.62 -1.09 -8.02
CA ALA A 343 18.26 0.29 -7.68
C ALA A 343 16.99 0.34 -6.81
N GLU A 344 16.88 1.33 -5.91
CA GLU A 344 15.72 1.47 -5.01
C GLU A 344 14.40 1.60 -5.80
N ASP A 345 14.40 2.33 -6.92
CA ASP A 345 13.25 2.49 -7.82
C ASP A 345 12.83 1.17 -8.49
N GLU A 346 13.80 0.30 -8.82
CA GLU A 346 13.51 -1.01 -9.40
C GLU A 346 12.96 -1.98 -8.32
N LEU A 347 13.38 -1.84 -7.07
CA LEU A 347 12.79 -2.58 -5.94
C LEU A 347 11.37 -2.12 -5.63
N GLU A 348 11.10 -0.82 -5.70
CA GLU A 348 9.74 -0.28 -5.54
C GLU A 348 8.82 -0.82 -6.66
N THR A 349 9.29 -0.81 -7.90
CA THR A 349 8.55 -1.40 -9.04
C THR A 349 8.27 -2.90 -8.83
N ARG A 350 9.28 -3.68 -8.40
CA ARG A 350 9.12 -5.11 -8.11
C ARG A 350 8.17 -5.35 -6.95
N LYS A 351 8.21 -4.51 -5.92
CA LYS A 351 7.29 -4.55 -4.78
C LYS A 351 5.84 -4.30 -5.24
N GLU A 352 5.62 -3.29 -6.08
CA GLU A 352 4.30 -3.00 -6.66
C GLU A 352 3.78 -4.15 -7.53
N GLU A 353 4.63 -4.71 -8.40
CA GLU A 353 4.28 -5.88 -9.22
C GLU A 353 3.90 -7.06 -8.34
N PHE A 354 4.64 -7.30 -7.26
CA PHE A 354 4.38 -8.39 -6.34
C PHE A 354 3.06 -8.23 -5.59
N VAL A 355 2.77 -7.02 -5.08
CA VAL A 355 1.48 -6.68 -4.46
C VAL A 355 0.35 -6.84 -5.47
N PHE A 356 0.55 -6.45 -6.73
CA PHE A 356 -0.44 -6.62 -7.79
C PHE A 356 -0.74 -8.10 -8.07
N GLN A 357 0.28 -8.94 -8.22
CA GLN A 357 0.10 -10.39 -8.41
C GLN A 357 -0.62 -11.01 -7.21
N ALA A 358 -0.25 -10.59 -6.00
CA ALA A 358 -0.88 -11.06 -4.78
C ALA A 358 -2.38 -10.68 -4.72
N ARG A 359 -2.73 -9.41 -4.98
CA ARG A 359 -4.12 -8.95 -5.02
C ARG A 359 -4.93 -9.66 -6.10
N ARG A 360 -4.35 -9.84 -7.29
CA ARG A 360 -5.00 -10.56 -8.39
C ARG A 360 -5.32 -11.99 -7.99
N LEU A 361 -4.39 -12.68 -7.31
CA LEU A 361 -4.62 -14.01 -6.78
C LEU A 361 -5.73 -13.98 -5.69
N ALA A 362 -5.71 -13.01 -4.78
CA ALA A 362 -6.74 -12.81 -3.74
C ALA A 362 -8.15 -12.60 -4.32
N ASP A 363 -8.27 -11.84 -5.42
CA ASP A 363 -9.54 -11.62 -6.09
C ASP A 363 -10.04 -12.86 -6.85
N ARG A 364 -9.13 -13.70 -7.36
CA ARG A 364 -9.50 -15.01 -7.90
C ARG A 364 -10.10 -15.89 -6.79
N PHE A 365 -9.56 -15.87 -5.57
CA PHE A 365 -10.13 -16.57 -4.42
C PHE A 365 -11.52 -16.06 -4.03
N LYS A 366 -11.79 -14.75 -4.12
CA LYS A 366 -13.14 -14.20 -3.88
C LYS A 366 -14.15 -14.74 -4.90
N LYS A 367 -13.74 -14.86 -6.17
CA LYS A 367 -14.59 -15.36 -7.27
C LYS A 367 -14.80 -16.88 -7.23
N SER A 368 -13.87 -17.64 -6.66
CA SER A 368 -13.98 -19.11 -6.60
C SER A 368 -15.03 -19.60 -5.58
N LYS A 369 -15.38 -18.80 -4.57
CA LYS A 369 -16.43 -19.13 -3.59
C LYS A 369 -17.82 -19.39 -4.20
N ALA A 370 -18.06 -18.98 -5.44
CA ALA A 370 -19.34 -19.15 -6.15
C ALA A 370 -19.36 -20.36 -7.12
N LYS A 371 -18.33 -21.21 -7.12
CA LYS A 371 -18.11 -22.27 -8.10
C LYS A 371 -18.48 -23.67 -7.60
N THR A 372 -18.53 -24.63 -8.52
CA THR A 372 -18.79 -26.06 -8.28
C THR A 372 -17.58 -26.76 -7.65
N THR A 373 -17.78 -27.88 -6.94
CA THR A 373 -16.69 -28.59 -6.21
C THR A 373 -15.50 -28.98 -7.09
N GLU A 374 -15.74 -29.51 -8.31
CA GLU A 374 -14.66 -29.85 -9.27
C GLU A 374 -13.87 -28.61 -9.74
N GLU A 375 -14.55 -27.47 -9.87
CA GLU A 375 -13.90 -26.21 -10.26
C GLU A 375 -13.10 -25.59 -9.10
N ILE A 376 -13.52 -25.85 -7.85
CA ILE A 376 -12.80 -25.46 -6.64
C ILE A 376 -11.51 -26.29 -6.50
N GLU A 377 -11.56 -27.59 -6.80
CA GLU A 377 -10.37 -28.48 -6.80
C GLU A 377 -9.33 -28.03 -7.82
N SER A 378 -9.74 -27.84 -9.08
CA SER A 378 -8.85 -27.35 -10.13
C SER A 378 -8.24 -25.99 -9.77
N PHE A 379 -9.08 -25.06 -9.28
CA PHE A 379 -8.61 -23.74 -8.86
C PHE A 379 -7.66 -23.81 -7.66
N ALA A 380 -7.88 -24.71 -6.69
CA ALA A 380 -6.98 -24.88 -5.54
C ALA A 380 -5.58 -25.33 -5.96
N GLY A 381 -5.48 -26.21 -6.97
CA GLY A 381 -4.20 -26.58 -7.57
C GLY A 381 -3.49 -25.39 -8.21
N GLU A 382 -4.17 -24.67 -9.12
CA GLU A 382 -3.60 -23.50 -9.81
C GLU A 382 -3.20 -22.38 -8.85
N ALA A 383 -4.02 -22.13 -7.82
CA ALA A 383 -3.78 -21.08 -6.83
C ALA A 383 -2.58 -21.42 -5.94
N ARG A 384 -2.40 -22.70 -5.60
CA ARG A 384 -1.24 -23.18 -4.86
C ARG A 384 0.05 -23.03 -5.67
N GLU A 385 0.04 -23.43 -6.94
CA GLU A 385 1.19 -23.26 -7.83
C GLU A 385 1.56 -21.77 -7.99
N SER A 386 0.56 -20.91 -8.23
CA SER A 386 0.77 -19.44 -8.31
C SER A 386 1.36 -18.86 -7.01
N TRP A 387 0.96 -19.39 -5.85
CA TRP A 387 1.46 -18.97 -4.55
C TRP A 387 2.91 -19.41 -4.32
N ASP A 388 3.23 -20.65 -4.68
CA ASP A 388 4.57 -21.20 -4.57
C ASP A 388 5.54 -20.44 -5.50
N ASP A 389 5.14 -20.15 -6.74
CA ASP A 389 5.90 -19.32 -7.68
C ASP A 389 6.16 -17.91 -7.13
N LEU A 390 5.15 -17.31 -6.51
CA LEU A 390 5.25 -15.98 -5.90
C LEU A 390 6.27 -15.99 -4.74
N LYS A 391 6.22 -16.99 -3.85
CA LYS A 391 7.22 -17.15 -2.78
C LYS A 391 8.63 -17.37 -3.34
N ASP A 392 8.78 -18.17 -4.39
CA ASP A 392 10.07 -18.48 -4.98
C ASP A 392 10.67 -17.27 -5.70
N ASN A 393 9.86 -16.48 -6.40
CA ASN A 393 10.31 -15.21 -6.96
C ASN A 393 10.79 -14.26 -5.86
N LEU A 394 10.04 -14.14 -4.77
CA LEU A 394 10.44 -13.32 -3.61
C LEU A 394 11.79 -13.78 -3.02
N ARG A 395 12.01 -15.09 -2.90
CA ARG A 395 13.28 -15.65 -2.42
C ARG A 395 14.44 -15.31 -3.35
N ARG A 396 14.25 -15.46 -4.66
CA ARG A 396 15.29 -15.23 -5.69
C ARG A 396 15.77 -13.78 -5.73
N LEU A 397 14.93 -12.81 -5.37
CA LEU A 397 15.33 -11.40 -5.29
C LEU A 397 16.50 -11.15 -4.32
N PHE A 398 16.71 -12.06 -3.37
CA PHE A 398 17.62 -11.86 -2.25
C PHE A 398 18.60 -13.01 -2.02
N HIS A 399 18.75 -13.90 -3.00
CA HIS A 399 19.63 -15.09 -2.96
C HIS A 399 20.64 -15.12 -4.11
N GLN A 400 21.17 -13.95 -4.51
CA GLN A 400 22.34 -13.86 -5.40
C GLN A 400 23.59 -13.42 -4.64
#